data_AF-A0A7H0I5Z0-F1
#
_entry.id   AF-A0A7H0I5Z0-F1
#
_cell.length_a   1.000
_cell.length_b   1.000
_cell.length_c   1.000
_cell.angle_alpha   90.00
_cell.angle_beta   90.00
_cell.angle_gamma   90.00
#
_symmetry.space_group_name_H-M   'P 1'
#
loop_
_entity.id
_entity.type
_entity.pdbx_description
1 polymer ?
#
loop_
_entity_poly.entity_id
_entity_poly.type
_entity_poly.pdbx_seq_one_letter_code
_entity_poly.pdbx_strand_id
1 'polypeptide(L)'
;MGRQVEGHAHLPDRDAALLSRCDGSRPLDGFCAADRETIARWRRHGLLLMAPPLTPAPPATGSAVIVSPHPDDAALALGATVARQSARILDVFSVETWTKDPYYAERPALTRRLLLDEERVAARVLRARVELLGFVDAADRDLRRDRFFTDPAWSDASAREEPRLFDALTERLAPLLDGPGPVYAPLGVGGHVDHVACREAVLELARTGRLDTARVAFYEDQPYSLFSPAEETAKNLGERLAEQGLGALRPELLPVDDEAALTKREALGAYRIQVRKGIVRRVHRHGVRLAEGAGFPAAERIWLMRP
;
A
#
# COMPACT_ATOMS: atom_id res chain seq x y z
N MET A 1 -26.70 -5.02 -17.25
CA MET A 1 -27.31 -3.86 -17.95
C MET A 1 -26.53 -2.60 -17.60
N GLY A 2 -25.36 -2.39 -18.21
CA GLY A 2 -24.64 -1.12 -18.13
C GLY A 2 -25.01 -0.31 -19.36
N ARG A 3 -25.90 0.68 -19.25
CA ARG A 3 -26.00 1.70 -20.29
C ARG A 3 -24.69 2.49 -20.24
N GLN A 4 -24.01 2.59 -21.37
CA GLN A 4 -22.98 3.60 -21.58
C GLN A 4 -23.66 4.95 -21.34
N VAL A 5 -23.31 5.61 -20.24
CA VAL A 5 -23.70 7.00 -20.02
C VAL A 5 -22.81 7.79 -20.96
N GLU A 6 -23.36 8.21 -22.10
CA GLU A 6 -22.72 9.24 -22.92
C GLU A 6 -22.63 10.51 -22.07
N GLY A 7 -21.47 10.73 -21.48
CA GLY A 7 -21.19 11.88 -20.63
C GLY A 7 -21.06 13.14 -21.48
N HIS A 8 -22.20 13.71 -21.87
CA HIS A 8 -22.29 15.03 -22.52
C HIS A 8 -23.18 15.99 -21.72
N ALA A 9 -23.21 15.86 -20.40
CA ALA A 9 -23.68 16.96 -19.57
C ALA A 9 -22.50 17.92 -19.36
N HIS A 10 -22.52 19.08 -20.01
CA HIS A 10 -21.70 20.20 -19.57
C HIS A 10 -21.97 20.41 -18.08
N LEU A 11 -20.93 20.35 -17.25
CA LEU A 11 -21.02 20.85 -15.89
C LEU A 11 -21.53 22.30 -15.98
N PRO A 12 -22.55 22.71 -15.19
CA PRO A 12 -22.95 24.11 -15.14
C PRO A 12 -21.71 24.99 -14.95
N ASP A 13 -21.63 26.15 -15.60
CA ASP A 13 -20.44 27.02 -15.55
C ASP A 13 -19.96 27.30 -14.12
N ARG A 14 -20.90 27.40 -13.18
CA ARG A 14 -20.64 27.52 -11.74
C ARG A 14 -19.88 26.32 -11.17
N ASP A 15 -20.32 25.10 -11.49
CA ASP A 15 -19.72 23.86 -10.99
C ASP A 15 -18.34 23.66 -11.62
N ALA A 16 -18.17 23.98 -12.90
CA ALA A 16 -16.86 23.95 -13.56
C ALA A 16 -15.87 24.94 -12.90
N ALA A 17 -16.31 26.18 -12.64
CA ALA A 17 -15.49 27.19 -11.97
C ALA A 17 -15.18 26.84 -10.49
N LEU A 18 -16.09 26.17 -9.80
CA LEU A 18 -15.84 25.68 -8.44
C LEU A 18 -14.86 24.50 -8.45
N LEU A 19 -15.02 23.56 -9.39
CA LEU A 19 -14.13 22.41 -9.54
C LEU A 19 -12.70 22.86 -9.86
N SER A 20 -12.52 23.86 -10.73
CA SER A 20 -11.18 24.39 -11.05
C SER A 20 -10.47 25.05 -9.87
N ARG A 21 -11.22 25.47 -8.84
CA ARG A 21 -10.68 25.99 -7.58
C ARG A 21 -10.32 24.88 -6.57
N CYS A 22 -10.71 23.64 -6.84
CA CYS A 22 -10.39 22.46 -6.03
C CYS A 22 -9.08 21.81 -6.49
N ASP A 23 -8.04 22.62 -6.65
CA ASP A 23 -6.72 22.22 -7.19
C ASP A 23 -5.70 21.85 -6.09
N GLY A 24 -6.13 21.86 -4.83
CA GLY A 24 -5.29 21.60 -3.66
C GLY A 24 -4.55 22.83 -3.11
N SER A 25 -4.68 24.00 -3.72
CA SER A 25 -4.05 25.25 -3.24
C SER A 25 -4.85 25.96 -2.14
N ARG A 26 -6.14 25.62 -2.00
CA ARG A 26 -7.07 26.28 -1.06
C ARG A 26 -7.63 25.28 -0.05
N PRO A 27 -7.53 25.57 1.27
CA PRO A 27 -8.15 24.73 2.29
C PRO A 27 -9.68 24.82 2.21
N LEU A 28 -10.36 23.76 2.67
CA LEU A 28 -11.81 23.61 2.55
C LEU A 28 -12.60 24.70 3.29
N ASP A 29 -12.11 25.12 4.47
CA ASP A 29 -12.68 26.21 5.26
C ASP A 29 -12.64 27.57 4.55
N GLY A 30 -11.70 27.73 3.60
CA GLY A 30 -11.61 28.89 2.74
C GLY A 30 -12.75 29.04 1.75
N PHE A 31 -13.60 28.04 1.52
CA PHE A 31 -14.77 28.13 0.63
C PHE A 31 -16.02 28.60 1.39
N CYS A 32 -16.99 29.23 0.71
CA CYS A 32 -18.27 29.60 1.35
C CYS A 32 -19.11 28.36 1.68
N ALA A 33 -20.12 28.49 2.54
CA ALA A 33 -20.92 27.36 3.01
C ALA A 33 -21.56 26.53 1.87
N ALA A 34 -22.14 27.19 0.86
CA ALA A 34 -22.76 26.53 -0.29
C ALA A 34 -21.74 25.79 -1.17
N ASP A 35 -20.55 26.37 -1.36
CA ASP A 35 -19.46 25.72 -2.10
C ASP A 35 -18.96 24.50 -1.32
N ARG A 36 -18.78 24.59 0.00
CA ARG A 36 -18.38 23.46 0.86
C ARG A 36 -19.37 22.31 0.82
N GLU A 37 -20.67 22.59 0.79
CA GLU A 37 -21.69 21.55 0.65
C GLU A 37 -21.58 20.81 -0.69
N THR A 38 -21.35 21.56 -1.76
CA THR A 38 -21.15 21.02 -3.12
C THR A 38 -19.88 20.18 -3.20
N ILE A 39 -18.76 20.70 -2.69
CA ILE A 39 -17.48 19.97 -2.59
C ILE A 39 -17.66 18.69 -1.76
N ALA A 40 -18.34 18.77 -0.62
CA ALA A 40 -18.60 17.60 0.21
C ALA A 40 -19.42 16.53 -0.52
N ARG A 41 -20.39 16.94 -1.36
CA ARG A 41 -21.14 16.02 -2.23
C ARG A 41 -20.22 15.36 -3.26
N TRP A 42 -19.40 16.13 -3.98
CA TRP A 42 -18.44 15.60 -4.95
C TRP A 42 -17.44 14.62 -4.32
N ARG A 43 -16.93 14.96 -3.13
CA ARG A 43 -16.08 14.08 -2.33
C ARG A 43 -16.78 12.77 -1.96
N ARG A 44 -18.05 12.80 -1.53
CA ARG A 44 -18.83 11.57 -1.25
C ARG A 44 -18.97 10.66 -2.49
N HIS A 45 -19.05 11.26 -3.68
CA HIS A 45 -19.06 10.55 -4.98
C HIS A 45 -17.66 10.17 -5.49
N GLY A 46 -16.61 10.56 -4.79
CA GLY A 46 -15.21 10.27 -5.14
C GLY A 46 -14.73 11.04 -6.37
N LEU A 47 -15.31 12.21 -6.65
CA LEU A 47 -14.81 13.13 -7.68
C LEU A 47 -13.65 13.98 -7.15
N LEU A 48 -13.57 14.14 -5.83
CA LEU A 48 -12.53 14.88 -5.13
C LEU A 48 -12.05 14.05 -3.94
N LEU A 49 -10.76 14.20 -3.63
CA LEU A 49 -10.14 13.72 -2.40
C LEU A 49 -9.60 14.92 -1.63
N MET A 50 -9.54 14.81 -0.31
CA MET A 50 -8.78 15.77 0.49
C MET A 50 -7.32 15.33 0.54
N ALA A 51 -6.40 16.27 0.31
CA ALA A 51 -4.99 16.07 0.55
C ALA A 51 -4.54 17.00 1.68
N PRO A 52 -3.57 16.58 2.51
CA PRO A 52 -2.91 17.48 3.44
C PRO A 52 -2.24 18.64 2.67
N PRO A 53 -2.00 19.79 3.32
CA PRO A 53 -1.26 20.88 2.70
C PRO A 53 0.06 20.38 2.10
N LEU A 54 0.37 20.84 0.89
CA LEU A 54 1.65 20.58 0.23
C LEU A 54 2.75 21.36 0.95
N THR A 55 3.18 20.88 2.11
CA THR A 55 4.43 21.35 2.73
C THR A 55 5.62 20.69 2.02
N PRO A 56 6.75 21.41 1.87
CA PRO A 56 7.97 20.81 1.36
C PRO A 56 8.33 19.57 2.20
N ALA A 57 8.58 18.44 1.54
CA ALA A 57 8.99 17.23 2.25
C ALA A 57 10.28 17.51 3.03
N PRO A 58 10.41 17.05 4.30
CA PRO A 58 11.66 17.17 5.03
C PRO A 58 12.80 16.44 4.30
N PRO A 59 14.07 16.82 4.54
CA PRO A 59 15.22 16.24 3.85
C PRO A 59 15.26 14.71 3.96
N ALA A 60 15.64 14.04 2.86
CA ALA A 60 15.52 12.60 2.64
C ALA A 60 16.48 11.71 3.45
N THR A 61 17.33 12.27 4.32
CA THR A 61 18.27 11.48 5.13
C THR A 61 17.49 10.65 6.16
N GLY A 62 17.47 9.33 5.99
CA GLY A 62 16.74 8.41 6.87
C GLY A 62 15.29 8.17 6.49
N SER A 63 14.86 8.51 5.27
CA SER A 63 13.49 8.20 4.81
C SER A 63 13.22 6.70 4.80
N ALA A 64 12.04 6.30 5.25
CA ALA A 64 11.60 4.92 5.15
C ALA A 64 11.49 4.47 3.68
N VAL A 65 11.84 3.22 3.41
CA VAL A 65 11.56 2.57 2.13
C VAL A 65 10.53 1.48 2.35
N ILE A 66 9.40 1.55 1.65
CA ILE A 66 8.37 0.51 1.68
C ILE A 66 8.48 -0.31 0.40
N VAL A 67 8.71 -1.61 0.54
CA VAL A 67 8.58 -2.58 -0.54
C VAL A 67 7.10 -2.96 -0.63
N SER A 68 6.41 -2.44 -1.63
CA SER A 68 4.98 -2.67 -1.89
C SER A 68 4.87 -3.70 -3.02
N PRO A 69 4.30 -4.90 -2.80
CA PRO A 69 4.09 -5.87 -3.87
C PRO A 69 3.28 -5.24 -5.00
N HIS A 70 2.12 -4.68 -4.68
CA HIS A 70 1.22 -4.06 -5.64
C HIS A 70 0.94 -2.59 -5.33
N PRO A 71 0.50 -1.81 -6.34
CA PRO A 71 -0.04 -0.47 -6.12
C PRO A 71 -1.32 -0.54 -5.29
N ASP A 72 -1.23 -0.10 -4.02
CA ASP A 72 -2.24 -0.01 -2.94
C ASP A 72 -1.78 -0.64 -1.62
N ASP A 73 -0.94 -1.67 -1.65
CA ASP A 73 -0.54 -2.43 -0.46
C ASP A 73 0.12 -1.57 0.61
N ALA A 74 1.08 -0.73 0.23
CA ALA A 74 1.74 0.20 1.15
C ALA A 74 0.73 1.17 1.79
N ALA A 75 -0.23 1.68 1.02
CA ALA A 75 -1.26 2.56 1.54
C ALA A 75 -2.26 1.84 2.45
N LEU A 76 -2.59 0.58 2.15
CA LEU A 76 -3.47 -0.29 2.94
C LEU A 76 -2.83 -0.66 4.28
N ALA A 77 -1.57 -1.08 4.26
CA ALA A 77 -0.84 -1.52 5.45
C ALA A 77 -0.33 -0.34 6.29
N LEU A 78 0.39 0.60 5.66
CA LEU A 78 1.20 1.62 6.32
C LEU A 78 0.83 3.08 5.97
N GLY A 79 -0.30 3.32 5.30
CA GLY A 79 -0.64 4.66 4.80
C GLY A 79 -0.65 5.76 5.88
N ALA A 80 -0.98 5.46 7.13
CA ALA A 80 -0.96 6.45 8.20
C ALA A 80 0.47 6.75 8.67
N THR A 81 1.31 5.72 8.80
CA THR A 81 2.75 5.87 9.05
C THR A 81 3.40 6.69 7.94
N VAL A 82 3.13 6.35 6.67
CA VAL A 82 3.63 7.09 5.50
C VAL A 82 3.18 8.55 5.52
N ALA A 83 1.94 8.85 5.89
CA ALA A 83 1.43 10.23 5.95
C ALA A 83 2.18 11.14 6.95
N ARG A 84 2.87 10.55 7.94
CA ARG A 84 3.56 11.26 9.04
C ARG A 84 5.06 11.42 8.81
N GLN A 85 5.65 10.70 7.85
CA GLN A 85 7.10 10.73 7.63
C GLN A 85 7.46 10.71 6.15
N SER A 86 8.66 11.15 5.81
CA SER A 86 9.14 10.98 4.44
C SER A 86 9.34 9.51 4.13
N ALA A 87 8.67 9.03 3.09
CA ALA A 87 8.80 7.66 2.64
C ALA A 87 8.87 7.55 1.13
N ARG A 88 9.60 6.54 0.68
CA ARG A 88 9.60 6.08 -0.71
C ARG A 88 8.93 4.71 -0.77
N ILE A 89 7.91 4.61 -1.59
CA ILE A 89 7.19 3.37 -1.90
C ILE A 89 7.80 2.81 -3.19
N LEU A 90 8.18 1.53 -3.16
CA LEU A 90 8.65 0.77 -4.30
C LEU A 90 7.53 -0.21 -4.70
N ASP A 91 6.77 0.12 -5.74
CA ASP A 91 5.72 -0.76 -6.26
C ASP A 91 6.34 -1.78 -7.22
N VAL A 92 6.54 -2.98 -6.70
CA VAL A 92 7.32 -4.04 -7.32
C VAL A 92 6.61 -4.55 -8.58
N PHE A 93 5.42 -5.11 -8.40
CA PHE A 93 4.62 -5.72 -9.45
C PHE A 93 3.64 -4.71 -10.07
N SER A 94 4.17 -3.59 -10.56
CA SER A 94 3.40 -2.48 -11.13
C SER A 94 2.91 -2.73 -12.57
N VAL A 95 3.12 -3.93 -13.12
CA VAL A 95 2.46 -4.40 -14.35
C VAL A 95 1.35 -5.37 -13.97
N GLU A 96 0.20 -4.79 -13.63
CA GLU A 96 -0.98 -5.51 -13.15
C GLU A 96 -2.20 -5.20 -14.04
N THR A 97 -3.04 -6.21 -14.26
CA THR A 97 -4.36 -6.05 -14.87
C THR A 97 -5.50 -6.61 -14.02
N TRP A 98 -5.18 -7.20 -12.87
CA TRP A 98 -6.18 -7.68 -11.93
C TRP A 98 -7.02 -6.52 -11.40
N THR A 99 -8.32 -6.76 -11.20
CA THR A 99 -9.23 -5.83 -10.56
C THR A 99 -10.49 -6.58 -10.17
N LYS A 100 -11.11 -6.15 -9.06
CA LYS A 100 -12.39 -6.72 -8.61
C LYS A 100 -13.59 -6.32 -9.49
N ASP A 101 -13.45 -5.34 -10.37
CA ASP A 101 -14.55 -4.76 -11.15
C ASP A 101 -14.62 -5.41 -12.54
N PRO A 102 -15.70 -6.17 -12.85
CA PRO A 102 -15.81 -6.90 -14.10
C PRO A 102 -15.72 -6.02 -15.35
N TYR A 103 -16.17 -4.76 -15.27
CA TYR A 103 -16.08 -3.84 -16.42
C TYR A 103 -14.61 -3.55 -16.78
N TYR A 104 -13.77 -3.37 -15.78
CA TYR A 104 -12.35 -3.10 -15.99
C TYR A 104 -11.58 -4.41 -16.27
N ALA A 105 -11.95 -5.53 -15.66
CA ALA A 105 -11.31 -6.83 -15.91
C ALA A 105 -11.30 -7.22 -17.40
N GLU A 106 -12.35 -6.89 -18.16
CA GLU A 106 -12.43 -7.11 -19.61
C GLU A 106 -11.58 -6.12 -20.44
N ARG A 107 -10.89 -5.15 -19.81
CA ARG A 107 -10.19 -4.03 -20.44
C ARG A 107 -8.78 -3.85 -19.85
N PRO A 108 -7.87 -4.83 -20.00
CA PRO A 108 -6.59 -4.89 -19.29
C PRO A 108 -5.71 -3.63 -19.48
N ALA A 109 -5.65 -3.08 -20.69
CA ALA A 109 -4.89 -1.86 -20.96
C ALA A 109 -5.46 -0.62 -20.24
N LEU A 110 -6.79 -0.52 -20.13
CA LEU A 110 -7.46 0.54 -19.37
C LEU A 110 -7.23 0.34 -17.87
N THR A 111 -7.40 -0.88 -17.38
CA THR A 111 -7.20 -1.25 -15.97
C THR A 111 -5.80 -0.87 -15.52
N ARG A 112 -4.77 -1.38 -16.20
CA ARG A 112 -3.38 -1.06 -15.89
C ARG A 112 -3.13 0.44 -15.81
N ARG A 113 -3.62 1.21 -16.78
CA ARG A 113 -3.47 2.67 -16.77
C ARG A 113 -4.12 3.28 -15.53
N LEU A 114 -5.36 2.90 -15.24
CA LEU A 114 -6.11 3.42 -14.10
C LEU A 114 -5.45 3.05 -12.77
N LEU A 115 -4.95 1.83 -12.60
CA LEU A 115 -4.24 1.43 -11.38
C LEU A 115 -3.04 2.34 -11.09
N LEU A 116 -2.24 2.63 -12.11
CA LEU A 116 -1.11 3.55 -11.97
C LEU A 116 -1.54 4.99 -11.69
N ASP A 117 -2.68 5.43 -12.23
CA ASP A 117 -3.23 6.75 -11.95
C ASP A 117 -3.80 6.84 -10.53
N GLU A 118 -4.48 5.79 -10.05
CA GLU A 118 -4.97 5.68 -8.68
C GLU A 118 -3.82 5.75 -7.66
N GLU A 119 -2.73 5.01 -7.91
CA GLU A 119 -1.52 5.04 -7.07
C GLU A 119 -0.87 6.42 -7.03
N ARG A 120 -0.70 7.07 -8.19
CA ARG A 120 -0.14 8.44 -8.24
C ARG A 120 -0.96 9.44 -7.43
N VAL A 121 -2.29 9.30 -7.45
CA VAL A 121 -3.19 10.14 -6.66
C VAL A 121 -3.05 9.81 -5.17
N ALA A 122 -3.06 8.54 -4.79
CA ALA A 122 -2.88 8.10 -3.41
C ALA A 122 -1.53 8.57 -2.84
N ALA A 123 -0.44 8.37 -3.57
CA ALA A 123 0.89 8.82 -3.20
C ALA A 123 0.98 10.33 -2.97
N ARG A 124 0.30 11.12 -3.82
CA ARG A 124 0.21 12.59 -3.62
C ARG A 124 -0.52 12.92 -2.33
N VAL A 125 -1.63 12.23 -2.01
CA VAL A 125 -2.35 12.41 -0.73
C VAL A 125 -1.46 12.03 0.46
N LEU A 126 -0.70 10.95 0.33
CA LEU A 126 0.23 10.47 1.36
C LEU A 126 1.52 11.29 1.46
N ARG A 127 1.79 12.19 0.51
CA ARG A 127 3.08 12.92 0.37
C ARG A 127 4.28 11.97 0.22
N ALA A 128 4.04 10.81 -0.38
CA ALA A 128 5.05 9.78 -0.63
C ALA A 128 5.66 9.92 -2.03
N ARG A 129 6.91 9.47 -2.17
CA ARG A 129 7.50 9.22 -3.49
C ARG A 129 7.19 7.79 -3.89
N VAL A 130 6.77 7.56 -5.13
CA VAL A 130 6.54 6.22 -5.67
C VAL A 130 7.53 5.94 -6.80
N GLU A 131 8.11 4.74 -6.77
CA GLU A 131 8.91 4.18 -7.86
C GLU A 131 8.25 2.88 -8.35
N LEU A 132 7.84 2.86 -9.62
CA LEU A 132 7.24 1.69 -10.25
C LEU A 132 8.36 0.81 -10.84
N LEU A 133 8.52 -0.42 -10.36
CA LEU A 133 9.63 -1.30 -10.77
C LEU A 133 9.34 -2.14 -12.02
N GLY A 134 8.07 -2.28 -12.41
CA GLY A 134 7.68 -2.86 -13.70
C GLY A 134 7.68 -4.39 -13.76
N PHE A 135 7.71 -5.10 -12.62
CA PHE A 135 7.49 -6.55 -12.62
C PHE A 135 6.03 -6.89 -12.93
N VAL A 136 5.82 -8.04 -13.56
CA VAL A 136 4.48 -8.54 -13.96
C VAL A 136 3.81 -9.23 -12.79
N ASP A 137 2.61 -8.78 -12.45
CA ASP A 137 1.75 -9.36 -11.41
C ASP A 137 1.46 -10.85 -11.63
N ALA A 138 1.30 -11.59 -10.53
CA ALA A 138 1.07 -13.02 -10.53
C ALA A 138 -0.14 -13.46 -11.35
N ALA A 139 -1.23 -12.70 -11.37
CA ALA A 139 -2.41 -13.01 -12.17
C ALA A 139 -2.12 -12.99 -13.69
N ASP A 140 -1.07 -12.28 -14.10
CA ASP A 140 -0.63 -12.15 -15.49
C ASP A 140 0.58 -13.03 -15.84
N ARG A 141 1.17 -13.75 -14.88
CA ARG A 141 2.25 -14.72 -15.13
C ARG A 141 1.69 -16.12 -15.38
N ASP A 142 2.16 -16.80 -16.43
CA ASP A 142 1.59 -18.09 -16.86
C ASP A 142 1.65 -19.20 -15.79
N LEU A 143 2.69 -19.21 -14.95
CA LEU A 143 2.80 -20.19 -13.85
C LEU A 143 1.76 -19.93 -12.74
N ARG A 144 1.36 -18.66 -12.56
CA ARG A 144 0.64 -18.17 -11.38
C ARG A 144 -0.79 -17.73 -11.63
N ARG A 145 -1.21 -17.58 -12.89
CA ARG A 145 -2.55 -17.12 -13.30
C ARG A 145 -3.70 -17.71 -12.47
N ASP A 146 -3.64 -19.02 -12.18
CA ASP A 146 -4.65 -19.74 -11.40
C ASP A 146 -4.17 -20.15 -9.99
N ARG A 147 -2.95 -19.75 -9.60
CA ARG A 147 -2.22 -20.20 -8.39
C ARG A 147 -1.36 -19.08 -7.77
N PHE A 148 -1.92 -17.88 -7.68
CA PHE A 148 -1.25 -16.71 -7.10
C PHE A 148 -1.35 -16.62 -5.57
N PHE A 149 -1.99 -17.60 -4.93
CA PHE A 149 -1.92 -17.82 -3.48
C PHE A 149 -1.19 -19.13 -3.17
N THR A 150 -0.37 -19.11 -2.12
CA THR A 150 0.36 -20.26 -1.57
C THR A 150 -0.04 -20.53 -0.13
N ASP A 151 -0.03 -21.82 0.23
CA ASP A 151 -0.22 -22.30 1.59
C ASP A 151 0.83 -23.40 1.85
N PRO A 152 1.72 -23.26 2.86
CA PRO A 152 1.77 -22.19 3.85
C PRO A 152 2.34 -20.85 3.33
N ALA A 153 1.71 -19.75 3.75
CA ALA A 153 2.11 -18.38 3.42
C ALA A 153 3.50 -17.95 3.95
N TRP A 154 3.98 -18.62 5.00
CA TRP A 154 5.27 -18.34 5.64
C TRP A 154 6.46 -19.05 4.96
N SER A 155 6.20 -19.98 4.05
CA SER A 155 7.23 -20.72 3.31
C SER A 155 7.86 -19.89 2.19
N ASP A 156 9.07 -20.28 1.78
CA ASP A 156 9.78 -19.77 0.60
C ASP A 156 9.53 -20.58 -0.67
N ALA A 157 8.65 -21.60 -0.62
CA ALA A 157 8.40 -22.51 -1.73
C ALA A 157 8.01 -21.77 -3.03
N SER A 158 7.15 -20.76 -2.94
CA SER A 158 6.72 -19.99 -4.12
C SER A 158 7.87 -19.20 -4.76
N ALA A 159 8.81 -18.68 -3.95
CA ALA A 159 10.00 -18.00 -4.49
C ALA A 159 10.91 -18.99 -5.23
N ARG A 160 11.05 -20.22 -4.73
CA ARG A 160 11.86 -21.29 -5.37
C ARG A 160 11.26 -21.81 -6.67
N GLU A 161 9.96 -21.68 -6.87
CA GLU A 161 9.27 -22.07 -8.11
C GLU A 161 9.48 -21.06 -9.25
N GLU A 162 9.82 -19.80 -8.94
CA GLU A 162 10.11 -18.73 -9.91
C GLU A 162 11.54 -18.16 -9.73
N PRO A 163 12.61 -18.98 -9.81
CA PRO A 163 13.96 -18.57 -9.39
C PRO A 163 14.50 -17.37 -10.19
N ARG A 164 14.20 -17.30 -11.50
CA ARG A 164 14.62 -16.16 -12.34
C ARG A 164 13.96 -14.85 -11.93
N LEU A 165 12.69 -14.90 -11.52
CA LEU A 165 11.98 -13.73 -11.02
C LEU A 165 12.58 -13.32 -9.68
N PHE A 166 12.80 -14.28 -8.80
CA PHE A 166 13.41 -14.05 -7.49
C PHE A 166 14.79 -13.39 -7.59
N ASP A 167 15.67 -13.90 -8.45
CA ASP A 167 16.99 -13.31 -8.70
C ASP A 167 16.88 -11.87 -9.21
N ALA A 168 16.02 -11.64 -10.21
CA ALA A 168 15.82 -10.31 -10.79
C ALA A 168 15.23 -9.31 -9.78
N LEU A 169 14.28 -9.74 -8.94
CA LEU A 169 13.72 -8.95 -7.85
C LEU A 169 14.78 -8.56 -6.84
N THR A 170 15.57 -9.53 -6.41
CA THR A 170 16.62 -9.34 -5.40
C THR A 170 17.70 -8.40 -5.91
N GLU A 171 18.15 -8.59 -7.17
CA GLU A 171 19.10 -7.71 -7.83
C GLU A 171 18.56 -6.28 -7.96
N ARG A 172 17.30 -6.12 -8.38
CA ARG A 172 16.67 -4.81 -8.56
C ARG A 172 16.46 -4.07 -7.25
N LEU A 173 16.04 -4.77 -6.19
CA LEU A 173 15.77 -4.18 -4.88
C LEU A 173 17.06 -3.75 -4.18
N ALA A 174 18.15 -4.49 -4.34
CA ALA A 174 19.35 -4.25 -3.55
C ALA A 174 19.88 -2.80 -3.55
N PRO A 175 20.12 -2.13 -4.71
CA PRO A 175 20.55 -0.73 -4.71
C PRO A 175 19.45 0.24 -4.26
N LEU A 176 18.18 -0.17 -4.30
CA LEU A 176 17.04 0.67 -3.88
C LEU A 176 16.84 0.64 -2.37
N LEU A 177 17.34 -0.39 -1.68
CA LEU A 177 17.25 -0.54 -0.22
C LEU A 177 18.51 -0.02 0.51
N ASP A 178 19.49 0.47 -0.25
CA ASP A 178 20.65 1.18 0.28
C ASP A 178 20.24 2.45 1.04
N GLY A 179 21.02 2.79 2.07
CA GLY A 179 20.82 3.98 2.90
C GLY A 179 20.61 3.66 4.38
N PRO A 180 20.31 4.68 5.23
CA PRO A 180 20.18 4.47 6.67
C PRO A 180 18.75 4.28 7.17
N GLY A 181 17.73 4.55 6.35
CA GLY A 181 16.31 4.50 6.76
C GLY A 181 15.79 3.07 6.94
N PRO A 182 14.67 2.88 7.67
CA PRO A 182 14.04 1.57 7.82
C PRO A 182 13.49 1.05 6.49
N VAL A 183 13.50 -0.27 6.32
CA VAL A 183 12.91 -0.99 5.20
C VAL A 183 11.70 -1.77 5.70
N TYR A 184 10.53 -1.42 5.18
CA TYR A 184 9.28 -2.10 5.46
C TYR A 184 8.93 -3.04 4.30
N ALA A 185 8.84 -4.33 4.56
CA ALA A 185 8.48 -5.37 3.60
C ALA A 185 7.19 -6.07 4.01
N PRO A 186 6.45 -6.73 3.09
CA PRO A 186 5.26 -7.49 3.47
C PRO A 186 5.61 -8.65 4.41
N LEU A 187 4.76 -8.92 5.40
CA LEU A 187 4.84 -10.15 6.18
C LEU A 187 4.42 -11.37 5.34
N GLY A 188 3.58 -11.16 4.32
CA GLY A 188 3.04 -12.19 3.44
C GLY A 188 1.76 -12.83 3.98
N VAL A 189 1.01 -12.12 4.84
CA VAL A 189 -0.27 -12.62 5.36
C VAL A 189 -1.23 -12.91 4.20
N GLY A 190 -1.93 -14.04 4.27
CA GLY A 190 -2.82 -14.50 3.21
C GLY A 190 -2.13 -15.25 2.06
N GLY A 191 -0.79 -15.25 2.01
CA GLY A 191 -0.03 -16.12 1.13
C GLY A 191 -0.01 -15.73 -0.34
N HIS A 192 -0.27 -14.46 -0.68
CA HIS A 192 -0.11 -14.02 -2.07
C HIS A 192 1.36 -14.19 -2.51
N VAL A 193 1.60 -14.86 -3.62
CA VAL A 193 2.95 -15.25 -4.05
C VAL A 193 3.87 -14.07 -4.28
N ASP A 194 3.33 -12.93 -4.73
CA ASP A 194 4.09 -11.68 -4.93
C ASP A 194 4.50 -11.01 -3.61
N HIS A 195 3.65 -11.07 -2.58
CA HIS A 195 4.00 -10.60 -1.24
C HIS A 195 5.12 -11.47 -0.68
N VAL A 196 5.00 -12.79 -0.82
CA VAL A 196 6.04 -13.75 -0.42
C VAL A 196 7.34 -13.49 -1.18
N ALA A 197 7.30 -13.28 -2.50
CA ALA A 197 8.50 -13.00 -3.29
C ALA A 197 9.21 -11.72 -2.83
N CYS A 198 8.47 -10.64 -2.55
CA CYS A 198 9.04 -9.41 -1.99
C CYS A 198 9.70 -9.64 -0.63
N ARG A 199 9.01 -10.36 0.27
CA ARG A 199 9.51 -10.71 1.59
C ARG A 199 10.81 -11.52 1.50
N GLU A 200 10.82 -12.59 0.70
CA GLU A 200 11.98 -13.46 0.55
C GLU A 200 13.16 -12.71 -0.10
N ALA A 201 12.91 -11.80 -1.05
CA ALA A 201 13.99 -11.01 -1.65
C ALA A 201 14.65 -10.07 -0.64
N VAL A 202 13.85 -9.45 0.25
CA VAL A 202 14.37 -8.62 1.36
C VAL A 202 15.14 -9.48 2.37
N LEU A 203 14.63 -10.67 2.71
CA LEU A 203 15.31 -11.61 3.59
C LEU A 203 16.63 -12.12 3.00
N GLU A 204 16.70 -12.34 1.69
CA GLU A 204 17.93 -12.75 1.01
C GLU A 204 19.01 -11.66 1.07
N LEU A 205 18.62 -10.39 0.87
CA LEU A 205 19.54 -9.27 1.04
C LEU A 205 20.03 -9.15 2.49
N ALA A 206 19.15 -9.41 3.47
CA ALA A 206 19.53 -9.45 4.87
C ALA A 206 20.51 -10.59 5.18
N ARG A 207 20.20 -11.81 4.72
CA ARG A 207 21.01 -13.01 4.90
C ARG A 207 22.40 -12.91 4.28
N THR A 208 22.52 -12.22 3.15
CA THR A 208 23.80 -11.98 2.46
C THR A 208 24.57 -10.77 3.01
N GLY A 209 24.06 -10.10 4.04
CA GLY A 209 24.68 -8.93 4.65
C GLY A 209 24.61 -7.65 3.81
N ARG A 210 23.84 -7.68 2.71
CA ARG A 210 23.60 -6.50 1.86
C ARG A 210 22.58 -5.54 2.44
N LEU A 211 21.76 -6.00 3.38
CA LEU A 211 20.81 -5.20 4.13
C LEU A 211 20.98 -5.51 5.62
N ASP A 212 21.18 -4.48 6.45
CA ASP A 212 21.25 -4.66 7.89
C ASP A 212 19.90 -5.15 8.44
N THR A 213 19.92 -6.26 9.17
CA THR A 213 18.72 -6.88 9.75
C THR A 213 18.00 -5.93 10.70
N ALA A 214 18.74 -5.06 11.39
CA ALA A 214 18.17 -4.06 12.31
C ALA A 214 17.32 -3.00 11.59
N ARG A 215 17.46 -2.86 10.27
CA ARG A 215 16.66 -1.95 9.45
C ARG A 215 15.38 -2.60 8.91
N VAL A 216 15.23 -3.91 9.01
CA VAL A 216 14.12 -4.65 8.39
C VAL A 216 12.96 -4.81 9.35
N ALA A 217 11.78 -4.44 8.89
CA ALA A 217 10.52 -4.74 9.55
C ALA A 217 9.48 -5.24 8.56
N PHE A 218 8.64 -6.18 8.98
CA PHE A 218 7.57 -6.74 8.16
C PHE A 218 6.24 -6.10 8.53
N TYR A 219 5.52 -5.48 7.61
CA TYR A 219 4.20 -4.91 7.89
C TYR A 219 3.07 -5.93 7.82
N GLU A 220 2.02 -5.70 8.59
CA GLU A 220 0.79 -6.48 8.52
C GLU A 220 0.06 -6.24 7.18
N ASP A 221 0.01 -7.24 6.31
CA ASP A 221 -0.63 -7.11 5.00
C ASP A 221 -2.14 -6.88 5.14
N GLN A 222 -2.62 -5.72 4.70
CA GLN A 222 -4.04 -5.38 4.66
C GLN A 222 -4.51 -5.39 3.20
N PRO A 223 -5.71 -5.90 2.89
CA PRO A 223 -6.75 -6.35 3.80
C PRO A 223 -6.64 -7.83 4.20
N TYR A 224 -5.57 -8.54 3.82
CA TYR A 224 -5.43 -9.98 4.05
C TYR A 224 -5.58 -10.36 5.54
N SER A 225 -5.02 -9.56 6.45
CA SER A 225 -5.14 -9.78 7.90
C SER A 225 -6.56 -9.60 8.47
N LEU A 226 -7.52 -9.16 7.65
CA LEU A 226 -8.94 -9.19 8.01
C LEU A 226 -9.58 -10.57 7.83
N PHE A 227 -8.87 -11.50 7.18
CA PHE A 227 -9.34 -12.83 6.77
C PHE A 227 -8.37 -13.96 7.17
N SER A 228 -7.10 -13.63 7.41
CA SER A 228 -6.05 -14.57 7.82
C SER A 228 -5.29 -14.02 9.03
N PRO A 229 -4.82 -14.88 9.96
CA PRO A 229 -4.13 -14.42 11.16
C PRO A 229 -2.68 -13.99 10.87
N ALA A 230 -2.40 -12.70 11.08
CA ALA A 230 -1.06 -12.14 10.90
C ALA A 230 -0.07 -12.68 11.95
N GLU A 231 -0.54 -12.88 13.18
CA GLU A 231 0.25 -13.41 14.29
C GLU A 231 0.74 -14.83 14.02
N GLU A 232 -0.08 -15.67 13.39
CA GLU A 232 0.32 -17.03 13.01
C GLU A 232 1.38 -17.01 11.90
N THR A 233 1.18 -16.16 10.88
CA THR A 233 2.17 -15.95 9.81
C THR A 233 3.51 -15.47 10.40
N ALA A 234 3.48 -14.49 11.31
CA ALA A 234 4.66 -13.97 11.97
C ALA A 234 5.33 -14.99 12.89
N LYS A 235 4.56 -15.79 13.63
CA LYS A 235 5.10 -16.84 14.49
C LYS A 235 5.88 -17.86 13.67
N ASN A 236 5.26 -18.44 12.65
CA ASN A 236 5.88 -19.49 11.83
C ASN A 236 7.09 -18.95 11.03
N LEU A 237 6.97 -17.71 10.51
CA LEU A 237 8.12 -17.04 9.89
C LEU A 237 9.25 -16.82 10.89
N GLY A 238 8.94 -16.34 12.10
CA GLY A 238 9.93 -16.10 13.15
C GLY A 238 10.67 -17.38 13.58
N GLU A 239 9.97 -18.51 13.66
CA GLU A 239 10.59 -19.82 13.90
C GLU A 239 11.59 -20.18 12.79
N ARG A 240 11.19 -20.03 11.52
CA ARG A 240 12.08 -20.24 10.37
C ARG A 240 13.30 -19.31 10.38
N LEU A 241 13.12 -18.04 10.71
CA LEU A 241 14.22 -17.07 10.77
C LEU A 241 15.19 -17.36 11.92
N ALA A 242 14.69 -17.82 13.06
CA ALA A 242 15.51 -18.23 14.19
C ALA A 242 16.37 -19.45 13.85
N GLU A 243 15.83 -20.45 13.14
CA GLU A 243 16.57 -21.61 12.63
C GLU A 243 17.69 -21.21 11.65
N GLN A 244 17.50 -20.12 10.91
CA GLN A 244 18.47 -19.56 9.96
C GLN A 244 19.48 -18.62 10.62
N GLY A 245 19.38 -18.37 11.94
CA GLY A 245 20.26 -17.44 12.66
C GLY A 245 20.01 -15.96 12.34
N LEU A 246 18.84 -15.61 11.78
CA LEU A 246 18.44 -14.22 11.49
C LEU A 246 17.66 -13.58 12.66
N GLY A 247 17.38 -14.36 13.70
CA GLY A 247 16.74 -13.92 14.93
C GLY A 247 15.22 -14.02 14.90
N ALA A 248 14.56 -13.34 15.85
CA ALA A 248 13.12 -13.48 16.09
C ALA A 248 12.34 -12.25 15.60
N LEU A 249 11.05 -12.46 15.33
CA LEU A 249 10.12 -11.40 15.00
C LEU A 249 9.39 -10.89 16.24
N ARG A 250 9.45 -9.59 16.48
CA ARG A 250 8.74 -8.93 17.59
C ARG A 250 7.68 -7.97 17.04
N PRO A 251 6.40 -8.11 17.43
CA PRO A 251 5.38 -7.16 17.02
C PRO A 251 5.63 -5.77 17.63
N GLU A 252 5.38 -4.74 16.84
CA GLU A 252 5.39 -3.35 17.23
C GLU A 252 4.18 -2.62 16.65
N LEU A 253 3.53 -1.82 17.48
CA LEU A 253 2.42 -0.96 17.06
C LEU A 253 2.97 0.42 16.73
N LEU A 254 2.67 0.88 15.52
CA LEU A 254 2.94 2.24 15.06
C LEU A 254 1.73 3.12 15.39
N PRO A 255 1.87 4.14 16.27
CA PRO A 255 0.76 5.00 16.65
C PRO A 255 0.21 5.79 15.48
N VAL A 256 -1.12 5.80 15.36
CA VAL A 256 -1.85 6.59 14.35
C VAL A 256 -2.75 7.59 15.06
N ASP A 257 -2.54 8.88 14.77
CA ASP A 257 -3.42 9.97 15.18
C ASP A 257 -4.57 10.20 14.19
N ASP A 258 -5.50 11.09 14.52
CA ASP A 258 -6.70 11.35 13.72
C ASP A 258 -6.37 11.94 12.33
N GLU A 259 -5.33 12.77 12.22
CA GLU A 259 -4.91 13.39 10.96
C GLU A 259 -4.31 12.34 10.01
N ALA A 260 -3.43 11.48 10.52
CA ALA A 260 -2.84 10.38 9.77
C ALA A 260 -3.90 9.34 9.38
N ALA A 261 -4.85 9.01 10.28
CA ALA A 261 -5.98 8.13 9.97
C ALA A 261 -6.87 8.71 8.86
N LEU A 262 -7.15 10.01 8.90
CA LEU A 262 -7.91 10.70 7.86
C LEU A 262 -7.16 10.67 6.54
N THR A 263 -5.86 11.00 6.53
CA THR A 263 -5.02 11.03 5.33
C THR A 263 -4.93 9.65 4.67
N LYS A 264 -4.69 8.58 5.46
CA LYS A 264 -4.75 7.19 4.99
C LYS A 264 -6.10 6.89 4.32
N ARG A 265 -7.21 7.28 4.95
CA ARG A 265 -8.55 7.03 4.41
C ARG A 265 -8.83 7.79 3.11
N GLU A 266 -8.31 9.01 2.96
CA GLU A 266 -8.41 9.75 1.70
C GLU A 266 -7.58 9.10 0.59
N ALA A 267 -6.34 8.70 0.89
CA ALA A 267 -5.48 7.99 -0.05
C ALA A 267 -6.13 6.68 -0.52
N LEU A 268 -6.70 5.91 0.42
CA LEU A 268 -7.46 4.69 0.10
C LEU A 268 -8.73 4.94 -0.71
N GLY A 269 -9.23 6.18 -0.73
CA GLY A 269 -10.33 6.62 -1.59
C GLY A 269 -9.95 6.73 -3.07
N ALA A 270 -8.65 6.82 -3.38
CA ALA A 270 -8.14 6.87 -4.76
C ALA A 270 -8.25 5.52 -5.47
N TYR A 271 -8.01 4.41 -4.76
CA TYR A 271 -8.03 3.05 -5.32
C TYR A 271 -9.45 2.52 -5.59
N ARG A 272 -10.18 3.13 -6.52
CA ARG A 272 -11.60 2.83 -6.77
C ARG A 272 -11.77 1.44 -7.37
N ILE A 273 -10.91 1.08 -8.32
CA ILE A 273 -11.01 -0.21 -9.01
C ILE A 273 -10.35 -1.35 -8.21
N GLN A 274 -9.48 -1.05 -7.22
CA GLN A 274 -8.92 -2.07 -6.31
C GLN A 274 -9.61 -2.17 -4.96
N VAL A 275 -9.76 -1.08 -4.22
CA VAL A 275 -10.22 -1.14 -2.81
C VAL A 275 -11.69 -0.75 -2.67
N ARG A 276 -12.51 -1.62 -2.05
CA ARG A 276 -13.93 -1.28 -1.79
C ARG A 276 -14.03 -0.37 -0.57
N LYS A 277 -14.97 0.60 -0.57
CA LYS A 277 -15.28 1.44 0.61
C LYS A 277 -15.55 0.63 1.89
N GLY A 278 -16.11 -0.58 1.75
CA GLY A 278 -16.32 -1.51 2.86
C GLY A 278 -15.01 -2.04 3.46
N ILE A 279 -14.00 -2.32 2.62
CA ILE A 279 -12.66 -2.76 3.04
C ILE A 279 -11.96 -1.63 3.77
N VAL A 280 -11.96 -0.40 3.23
CA VAL A 280 -11.37 0.78 3.90
C VAL A 280 -11.91 0.94 5.34
N ARG A 281 -13.23 0.79 5.52
CA ARG A 281 -13.85 0.83 6.85
C ARG A 281 -13.43 -0.32 7.76
N ARG A 282 -13.21 -1.52 7.22
CA ARG A 282 -12.74 -2.67 8.01
C ARG A 282 -11.28 -2.52 8.43
N VAL A 283 -10.41 -2.05 7.53
CA VAL A 283 -9.00 -1.75 7.82
C VAL A 283 -8.90 -0.68 8.91
N HIS A 284 -9.65 0.41 8.81
CA HIS A 284 -9.68 1.44 9.86
C HIS A 284 -10.13 0.87 11.22
N ARG A 285 -11.23 0.11 11.26
CA ARG A 285 -11.69 -0.53 12.50
C ARG A 285 -10.68 -1.55 13.05
N HIS A 286 -9.94 -2.23 12.19
CA HIS A 286 -8.88 -3.13 12.63
C HIS A 286 -7.74 -2.35 13.31
N GLY A 287 -7.31 -1.23 12.74
CA GLY A 287 -6.32 -0.34 13.38
C GLY A 287 -6.80 0.22 14.73
N VAL A 288 -8.08 0.57 14.87
CA VAL A 288 -8.67 0.98 16.17
C VAL A 288 -8.60 -0.17 17.19
N ARG A 289 -8.94 -1.40 16.79
CA ARG A 289 -8.84 -2.57 17.68
C ARG A 289 -7.40 -2.86 18.10
N LEU A 290 -6.43 -2.74 17.19
CA LEU A 290 -5.01 -2.90 17.52
C LEU A 290 -4.54 -1.91 18.59
N ALA A 291 -5.15 -0.72 18.64
CA ALA A 291 -4.79 0.33 19.58
C ALA A 291 -5.49 0.24 20.95
N GLU A 292 -6.38 -0.74 21.15
CA GLU A 292 -7.09 -0.91 22.42
C GLU A 292 -6.10 -1.06 23.58
N GLY A 293 -6.18 -0.16 24.57
CA GLY A 293 -5.27 -0.13 25.72
C GLY A 293 -3.89 0.46 25.46
N ALA A 294 -3.58 0.93 24.24
CA ALA A 294 -2.25 1.43 23.87
C ALA A 294 -2.09 2.97 23.93
N GLY A 295 -3.18 3.72 24.16
CA GLY A 295 -3.15 5.16 24.41
C GLY A 295 -3.17 6.07 23.17
N PHE A 296 -3.46 5.51 21.99
CA PHE A 296 -3.66 6.24 20.73
C PHE A 296 -4.96 5.78 20.04
N PRO A 297 -5.57 6.57 19.13
CA PRO A 297 -6.89 6.26 18.58
C PRO A 297 -6.88 5.10 17.57
N ALA A 298 -5.76 4.85 16.89
CA ALA A 298 -5.57 3.70 16.02
C ALA A 298 -4.09 3.31 15.92
N ALA A 299 -3.81 2.13 15.37
CA ALA A 299 -2.46 1.64 15.12
C ALA A 299 -2.33 1.02 13.73
N GLU A 300 -1.11 1.03 13.21
CA GLU A 300 -0.64 0.06 12.23
C GLU A 300 0.34 -0.89 12.94
N ARG A 301 0.57 -2.08 12.39
CA ARG A 301 1.42 -3.09 13.03
C ARG A 301 2.51 -3.57 12.09
N ILE A 302 3.70 -3.70 12.66
CA ILE A 302 4.87 -4.27 12.02
C ILE A 302 5.47 -5.35 12.93
N TRP A 303 6.38 -6.15 12.40
CA TRP A 303 7.25 -7.05 13.14
C TRP A 303 8.69 -6.68 12.87
N LEU A 304 9.38 -6.24 13.92
CA LEU A 304 10.81 -5.96 13.85
C LEU A 304 11.59 -7.27 13.79
N MET A 305 12.54 -7.35 12.87
CA MET A 305 13.55 -8.40 12.88
C MET A 305 14.65 -8.00 13.86
N ARG A 306 14.83 -8.78 14.93
CA ARG A 306 15.91 -8.56 15.90
C ARG A 306 16.94 -9.68 15.78
N PRO A 307 18.24 -9.37 15.63
CA PRO A 307 19.30 -10.37 15.72
C PRO A 307 19.35 -11.01 17.10
#